data_AF-A0A3D3R7M9-F1
#
_entry.id   AF-A0A3D3R7M9-F1
#
_cell.length_a   1.000
_cell.length_b   1.000
_cell.length_c   1.000
_cell.angle_alpha   90.00
_cell.angle_beta   90.00
_cell.angle_gamma   90.00
#
_symmetry.space_group_name_H-M   'P 1'
#
loop_
_entity.id
_entity.type
_entity.pdbx_description
1 polymer ?
#
loop_
_entity_poly.entity_id
_entity_poly.type
_entity_poly.pdbx_seq_one_letter_code
_entity_poly.pdbx_strand_id
1 'polypeptide(L)' 'MLGKPKDNAYIESFNGRVRQECLNQHWFISLADAEEQIDRWRLDYFAPPHSSLGNQTPVEFGKNSSLDRQG' A
#
# COMPACT_ATOMS: atom_id res chain seq x y z
N MET A 1 20.16 10.54 -3.35
CA MET A 1 20.41 9.13 -3.72
C MET A 1 19.48 8.81 -4.88
N LEU A 2 20.01 8.62 -6.09
CA LEU A 2 19.22 8.26 -7.27
C LEU A 2 18.65 6.84 -7.02
N GLY A 3 17.33 6.71 -6.89
CA GLY A 3 16.67 5.43 -6.61
C GLY A 3 16.98 4.40 -7.70
N LYS A 4 17.16 3.14 -7.31
CA LYS A 4 17.38 2.05 -8.28
C LYS A 4 16.13 1.94 -9.17
N PRO A 5 16.27 1.73 -10.50
CA PRO A 5 15.13 1.74 -11.43
C PRO A 5 13.98 0.78 -11.05
N LYS A 6 14.30 -0.34 -10.41
CA LYS A 6 13.30 -1.33 -9.96
C LYS A 6 12.48 -0.88 -8.76
N ASP A 7 13.09 -0.15 -7.82
CA ASP A 7 12.38 0.37 -6.64
C ASP A 7 11.37 1.45 -7.06
N ASN A 8 11.72 2.22 -8.09
CA ASN A 8 10.84 3.23 -8.68
C ASN A 8 9.59 2.60 -9.33
N ALA A 9 9.74 1.49 -10.07
CA ALA A 9 8.61 0.82 -10.74
C ALA A 9 7.54 0.29 -9.77
N TYR A 10 7.95 -0.22 -8.60
CA TYR A 10 7.01 -0.65 -7.57
C TYR A 10 6.24 0.53 -6.97
N ILE A 11 6.95 1.60 -6.59
CA ILE A 11 6.34 2.81 -6.04
C ILE A 11 5.40 3.46 -7.06
N GLU A 12 5.79 3.51 -8.33
CA GLU A 12 4.96 4.01 -9.43
C GLU A 12 3.67 3.19 -9.60
N SER A 13 3.77 1.86 -9.57
CA SER A 13 2.62 0.97 -9.68
C SER A 13 1.66 1.14 -8.50
N PHE A 14 2.20 1.24 -7.28
CA PHE A 14 1.40 1.52 -6.08
C PHE A 14 0.70 2.88 -6.17
N ASN A 15 1.42 3.94 -6.53
CA ASN A 15 0.86 5.29 -6.67
C ASN A 15 -0.20 5.36 -7.77
N GLY A 16 -0.01 4.63 -8.87
CA GLY A 16 -1.02 4.50 -9.93
C GLY A 16 -2.32 3.88 -9.41
N ARG A 17 -2.19 2.85 -8.57
CA ARG A 17 -3.32 2.14 -7.98
C ARG A 17 -4.08 2.97 -6.94
N VAL A 18 -3.36 3.67 -6.06
CA VAL A 18 -3.96 4.64 -5.12
C VAL A 18 -4.80 5.67 -5.88
N ARG A 19 -4.29 6.20 -7.00
CA ARG A 19 -5.06 7.17 -7.81
C ARG A 19 -6.31 6.54 -8.42
N GLN A 20 -6.20 5.40 -9.08
CA GLN A 20 -7.33 4.80 -9.79
C GLN A 20 -8.41 4.24 -8.87
N GLU A 21 -8.01 3.60 -7.77
CA GLU A 21 -8.92 2.84 -6.90
C GLU A 21 -9.39 3.64 -5.68
N CYS A 22 -8.61 4.64 -5.21
CA CYS A 22 -9.01 5.47 -4.07
C CYS A 22 -9.38 6.88 -4.52
N LEU A 23 -8.41 7.65 -5.03
CA LEU A 23 -8.58 9.10 -5.19
C LEU A 23 -9.54 9.49 -6.31
N ASN A 24 -9.55 8.75 -7.42
CA ASN A 24 -10.43 9.06 -8.55
C ASN A 24 -11.88 8.57 -8.36
N GLN A 25 -12.13 7.70 -7.37
CA GLN A 25 -13.47 7.16 -7.10
C GLN A 25 -14.27 8.03 -6.12
N HIS A 26 -13.61 8.94 -5.40
CA HIS A 26 -14.22 9.69 -4.30
C HIS A 26 -14.09 11.19 -4.52
N TRP A 27 -15.19 11.91 -4.31
CA TRP A 27 -15.17 13.36 -4.17
C TRP A 27 -15.05 13.69 -2.70
N PHE A 28 -13.95 14.32 -2.32
CA PHE A 28 -13.71 14.69 -0.93
C PHE A 28 -14.42 16.00 -0.60
N ILE A 29 -15.20 16.00 0.47
CA ILE A 29 -15.94 17.19 0.93
C ILE A 29 -15.08 17.99 1.93
N SER A 30 -14.14 17.34 2.61
CA SER A 30 -13.20 17.96 3.54
C SER A 30 -11.90 17.16 3.66
N LEU A 31 -10.88 17.71 4.34
CA LEU A 31 -9.65 16.98 4.62
C LEU A 31 -9.90 15.74 5.51
N ALA A 32 -10.77 15.86 6.52
CA ALA A 32 -11.12 14.74 7.40
C ALA A 32 -11.80 13.59 6.65
N ASP A 33 -12.67 13.92 5.69
CA ASP A 33 -13.32 12.96 4.80
C ASP A 33 -12.31 12.26 3.88
N ALA A 34 -11.31 13.01 3.38
CA ALA A 34 -10.21 12.42 2.63
C ALA A 34 -9.35 11.47 3.47
N GLU A 35 -9.01 11.86 4.71
CA GLU A 35 -8.25 11.02 5.63
C GLU A 35 -8.98 9.70 5.93
N GLU A 36 -10.28 9.77 6.26
CA GLU A 36 -11.10 8.59 6.53
C GLU A 36 -11.17 7.65 5.32
N GLN A 37 -11.41 8.20 4.13
CA GLN A 37 -11.55 7.40 2.92
C GLN A 37 -10.22 6.76 2.47
N ILE A 38 -9.11 7.47 2.64
CA ILE A 38 -7.77 6.93 2.38
C ILE A 38 -7.42 5.82 3.37
N ASP A 39 -7.70 6.02 4.67
CA ASP A 39 -7.45 5.00 5.68
C ASP A 39 -8.29 3.74 5.46
N ARG A 40 -9.56 3.92 5.09
CA ARG A 40 -10.44 2.80 4.74
C ARG A 40 -9.91 2.03 3.53
N TRP A 41 -9.57 2.74 2.46
CA TRP A 41 -8.98 2.10 1.27
C TRP A 41 -7.66 1.40 1.60
N ARG A 42 -6.83 1.99 2.45
CA ARG A 42 -5.56 1.40 2.90
C ARG A 42 -5.78 0.07 3.61
N LEU A 43 -6.79 -0.02 4.49
CA LEU A 43 -7.15 -1.27 5.16
C LEU A 43 -7.63 -2.31 4.16
N ASP A 44 -8.50 -1.93 3.22
CA ASP A 44 -9.04 -2.83 2.20
C ASP A 44 -7.95 -3.33 1.24
N TYR A 45 -6.99 -2.47 0.88
CA TYR A 45 -5.88 -2.84 0.00
C TYR A 45 -4.90 -3.79 0.68
N PHE A 46 -4.61 -3.60 1.97
CA PHE A 46 -3.60 -4.38 2.70
C PHE A 46 -4.17 -5.58 3.48
N ALA A 47 -5.49 -5.78 3.52
CA ALA A 47 -6.13 -6.92 4.17
C ALA A 47 -5.99 -8.26 3.41
N PRO A 48 -6.04 -8.31 2.06
CA PRO A 48 -5.92 -9.57 1.34
C PRO A 48 -4.47 -10.06 1.27
N PRO A 49 -4.24 -11.38 1.28
CA PRO A 49 -2.91 -11.93 0.99
C PRO A 49 -2.52 -11.59 -0.45
N HIS A 50 -1.29 -11.09 -0.63
CA HIS A 50 -0.76 -10.78 -1.95
C HIS A 50 0.18 -11.89 -2.42
N SER A 51 -0.01 -12.37 -3.65
CA SER A 51 0.85 -13.37 -4.26
C SER A 51 2.30 -12.90 -4.40
N SER A 52 2.51 -11.59 -4.59
CA SER A 52 3.84 -10.95 -4.59
C SER A 52 4.54 -10.98 -3.22
N LEU A 53 3.79 -11.19 -2.14
CA LEU A 53 4.29 -11.33 -0.77
C LEU A 53 4.26 -12.79 -0.29
N GLY A 54 4.27 -13.76 -1.22
CA GLY A 54 4.22 -15.18 -0.87
C GLY A 54 2.88 -15.63 -0.29
N ASN A 55 1.77 -15.01 -0.74
CA ASN A 55 0.41 -15.21 -0.23
C ASN A 55 0.25 -14.78 1.24
N GLN A 56 1.05 -13.82 1.70
CA GLN A 56 0.88 -13.17 2.99
C GLN A 56 0.23 -11.80 2.81
N THR A 57 -0.50 -11.36 3.83
CA THR A 57 -0.90 -9.96 3.90
C THR A 57 0.35 -9.08 4.12
N PRO A 58 0.37 -7.84 3.63
CA PRO A 58 1.44 -6.87 3.92
C PRO A 58 1.74 -6.72 5.41
N VAL A 59 0.70 -6.83 6.27
CA VAL A 59 0.86 -6.80 7.72
C VAL A 59 1.64 -8.01 8.23
N GLU A 60 1.33 -9.21 7.75
CA GLU A 60 2.06 -10.43 8.08
C GLU A 60 3.49 -10.40 7.52
N PHE A 61 3.66 -9.99 6.28
CA PHE A 61 4.97 -9.85 5.66
C PHE A 61 5.87 -8.86 6.42
N GLY A 62 5.31 -7.73 6.88
CA GLY A 62 6.01 -6.75 7.71
C GLY A 62 6.44 -7.31 9.07
N LYS A 63 5.60 -8.14 9.70
CA LYS A 63 5.94 -8.84 10.96
C LYS A 63 7.04 -9.87 10.74
N ASN A 64 6.94 -10.68 9.68
CA ASN A 64 7.92 -11.73 9.36
C ASN A 64 9.29 -11.15 8.98
N SER A 65 9.32 -10.12 8.15
CA SER A 65 10.56 -9.44 7.76
C SER A 65 11.28 -8.70 8.90
N SER A 66 10.57 -8.39 9.99
CA SER A 66 11.15 -7.84 11.22
C SER A 66 11.78 -8.90 12.12
N LEU A 67 11.33 -10.15 12.01
CA LEU A 67 11.87 -11.31 12.72
C LEU A 67 13.13 -11.84 12.02
N ASP A 68 13.16 -11.85 10.68
CA ASP A 68 14.32 -12.28 9.89
C ASP A 68 15.56 -11.39 10.05
N ARG A 69 15.43 -10.17 10.60
CA ARG A 69 16.58 -9.28 10.91
C ARG A 69 17.18 -9.47 12.30
N GLN A 70 16.60 -10.34 13.14
CA GLN A 70 17.08 -10.63 14.50
C GLN A 70 17.71 -12.02 14.65
N GLY A 71 17.92 -12.74 13.54
CA GLY A 71 18.62 -14.02 13.48
C GLY A 71 20.03 -13.90 12.93
#